data_AF-A0A420E7E3-F1
#
_entry.id   AF-A0A420E7E3-F1
#
_cell.length_a   1.000
_cell.length_b   1.000
_cell.length_c   1.000
_cell.angle_alpha   90.00
_cell.angle_beta   90.00
_cell.angle_gamma   90.00
#
_symmetry.space_group_name_H-M   'P 1'
#
loop_
_entity.id
_entity.type
_entity.pdbx_description
1 polymer ?
#
loop_
_entity_poly.entity_id
_entity_poly.type
_entity_poly.pdbx_seq_one_letter_code
_entity_poly.pdbx_strand_id
1 'polypeptide(L)' 'MDITVLYYDKKNPLELQSMHMEAADQQSGGRLVIDPQRKQDKIILAILEGEVSVLNALGQRIIP' A
#
# COMPACT_ATOMS: atom_id res chain seq x y z
N MET A 1 -13.18 -3.66 -7.33
CA MET A 1 -11.89 -3.52 -8.04
C MET A 1 -10.79 -3.78 -7.04
N ASP A 2 -9.91 -4.76 -7.30
CA ASP A 2 -8.79 -5.04 -6.40
C ASP A 2 -7.76 -3.92 -6.45
N ILE A 3 -7.17 -3.61 -5.30
CA ILE A 3 -6.05 -2.69 -5.22
C ILE A 3 -4.99 -3.23 -4.26
N THR A 4 -3.76 -2.82 -4.52
CA THR A 4 -2.64 -3.03 -3.60
C THR A 4 -2.12 -1.67 -3.13
N VAL A 5 -1.94 -1.53 -1.83
CA VAL A 5 -1.42 -0.30 -1.21
C VAL A 5 -0.03 -0.58 -0.68
N LEU A 6 0.94 0.21 -1.13
CA LEU A 6 2.30 0.22 -0.59
C LEU A 6 2.40 1.28 0.50
N TYR A 7 2.96 0.91 1.66
CA TYR A 7 3.06 1.81 2.79
C TYR A 7 4.25 1.48 3.69
N TYR A 8 4.62 2.44 4.54
CA TYR A 8 5.44 2.20 5.72
C TYR A 8 4.57 2.21 6.98
N ASP A 9 4.78 1.27 7.88
CA ASP A 9 4.18 1.31 9.22
C ASP A 9 4.90 2.35 10.07
N LYS A 10 4.16 3.15 10.83
CA LYS A 10 4.74 4.21 11.65
C LYS A 10 5.70 3.68 12.74
N LYS A 11 5.52 2.43 13.18
CA LYS A 11 6.41 1.75 14.14
C LYS A 11 7.64 1.15 13.47
N ASN A 12 7.56 0.78 12.19
CA ASN A 12 8.70 0.31 11.40
C ASN A 12 8.83 1.07 10.06
N PRO A 13 9.26 2.35 10.09
CA PRO A 13 9.19 3.22 8.91
C PRO A 13 10.21 2.89 7.81
N LEU A 14 11.08 1.89 8.03
CA LEU A 14 12.15 1.50 7.12
C LEU A 14 11.87 0.20 6.37
N GLU A 15 10.74 -0.46 6.65
CA GLU A 15 10.34 -1.70 6.01
C GLU A 15 9.14 -1.45 5.11
N LEU A 16 9.31 -1.66 3.80
CA LEU A 16 8.23 -1.55 2.83
C LEU A 16 7.20 -2.66 3.07
N GLN A 17 5.94 -2.28 3.25
CA GLN A 17 4.83 -3.21 3.42
C GLN A 17 3.80 -3.01 2.31
N SER A 18 3.01 -4.07 2.06
CA SER A 18 1.86 -4.04 1.17
C SER A 18 0.60 -4.51 1.88
N MET A 19 -0.56 -4.01 1.46
CA MET A 19 -1.86 -4.56 1.83
C MET A 19 -2.76 -4.65 0.60
N HIS A 20 -3.55 -5.72 0.53
CA HIS A 20 -4.56 -5.92 -0.49
C HIS A 20 -5.92 -5.56 0.07
N MET A 21 -6.74 -4.93 -0.77
CA MET A 21 -8.08 -4.55 -0.40
C MET A 21 -8.93 -4.33 -1.64
N GLU A 22 -10.24 -4.50 -1.50
CA GLU A 22 -11.16 -4.02 -2.52
C GLU A 22 -11.30 -2.50 -2.41
N ALA A 23 -11.18 -1.82 -3.56
CA ALA A 23 -11.58 -0.45 -3.70
C ALA A 23 -13.09 -0.35 -3.42
N ALA A 24 -13.47 0.49 -2.46
CA ALA A 24 -14.82 1.01 -2.44
C ALA A 24 -15.02 1.87 -3.70
N ASP A 25 -16.19 1.82 -4.33
CA ASP A 25 -16.51 2.50 -5.59
C ASP A 25 -16.43 4.05 -5.54
N GLN A 26 -15.85 4.63 -4.49
CA GLN A 26 -15.62 6.06 -4.35
C GLN A 26 -14.32 6.48 -5.05
N GLN A 27 -14.42 6.61 -6.38
CA GLN A 27 -13.54 7.49 -7.13
C GLN A 27 -14.08 8.92 -7.06
N SER A 28 -13.40 9.80 -6.33
CA SER A 28 -13.69 11.23 -6.40
C SER A 28 -12.74 11.86 -7.43
N GLY A 29 -13.28 12.23 -8.59
CA GLY A 29 -12.49 12.89 -9.65
C GLY A 29 -11.32 12.06 -10.17
N GLY A 30 -11.46 10.73 -10.25
CA GLY A 30 -10.41 9.82 -10.70
C GLY A 30 -9.35 9.47 -9.64
N ARG A 31 -9.47 10.01 -8.42
CA ARG A 31 -8.62 9.65 -7.28
C ARG A 31 -9.34 8.68 -6.37
N LEU A 32 -8.68 7.57 -6.07
CA LEU A 32 -9.20 6.58 -5.13
C LEU A 32 -9.13 7.11 -3.69
N VAL A 33 -10.24 7.02 -2.97
CA VAL A 33 -10.33 7.40 -1.56
C VAL A 33 -10.28 6.14 -0.69
N ILE A 34 -9.17 5.94 0.03
CA ILE A 34 -9.06 4.89 1.05
C ILE A 34 -9.68 5.37 2.37
N ASP A 35 -10.40 4.47 3.05
CA ASP A 35 -10.96 4.65 4.39
C ASP A 35 -9.89 5.16 5.39
N PRO A 36 -10.15 6.25 6.13
CA PRO A 36 -9.24 6.75 7.17
C PRO A 36 -8.75 5.69 8.15
N GLN A 37 -9.60 4.74 8.59
CA GLN A 37 -9.21 3.69 9.52
C GLN A 37 -8.13 2.78 8.92
N ARG A 38 -8.20 2.52 7.62
CA ARG A 38 -7.23 1.68 6.91
C ARG A 38 -5.89 2.41 6.71
N LYS A 39 -5.90 3.75 6.66
CA LYS A 39 -4.69 4.60 6.61
C LYS A 39 -4.04 4.83 7.98
N GLN A 40 -4.73 4.51 9.07
CA GLN A 40 -4.22 4.77 10.42
C GLN A 40 -2.85 4.11 10.62
N ASP A 41 -1.92 4.89 11.17
CA ASP A 41 -0.52 4.52 11.43
C ASP A 41 0.28 4.07 10.21
N LYS A 42 -0.17 4.42 8.99
CA LYS A 42 0.51 4.11 7.73
C LYS A 42 0.91 5.37 6.99
N ILE A 43 2.14 5.39 6.50
CA ILE A 43 2.62 6.37 5.53
C ILE A 43 2.39 5.77 4.16
N ILE A 44 1.33 6.19 3.47
CA ILE A 44 0.98 5.66 2.15
C ILE A 44 1.97 6.16 1.09
N LEU A 45 2.54 5.23 0.33
CA LEU A 45 3.52 5.51 -0.71
C LEU A 45 2.88 5.45 -2.10
N ALA A 46 2.13 4.39 -2.37
CA ALA A 46 1.48 4.17 -3.65
C ALA A 46 0.20 3.34 -3.50
N ILE A 47 -0.72 3.53 -4.44
CA ILE A 47 -1.94 2.74 -4.60
C ILE A 47 -1.91 2.23 -6.03
N LEU A 48 -2.05 0.92 -6.18
CA LEU A 48 -1.90 0.20 -7.43
C LEU A 48 -3.22 -0.52 -7.73
N GLU A 49 -3.61 -0.55 -9.00
CA GLU A 49 -4.75 -1.37 -9.44
C GLU A 49 -4.34 -2.84 -9.53
N GLY A 50 -5.23 -3.71 -9.05
CA GLY A 50 -5.03 -5.15 -9.02
C GLY A 50 -4.19 -5.65 -7.84
N GLU A 51 -3.94 -6.96 -7.86
CA GLU A 51 -3.03 -7.64 -6.95
C GLU A 51 -1.62 -7.59 -7.53
N VAL A 52 -0.70 -6.91 -6.83
CA VAL A 52 0.70 -6.84 -7.25
C VAL A 52 1.63 -7.45 -6.22
N SER A 53 2.74 -8.00 -6.70
CA SER A 53 3.83 -8.51 -5.87
C SER A 53 5.01 -7.56 -5.88
N VAL A 54 5.55 -7.25 -4.70
CA VAL A 54 6.82 -6.54 -4.57
C VAL A 54 7.94 -7.54 -4.78
N LEU A 55 8.65 -7.44 -5.91
CA LEU A 55 9.76 -8.34 -6.21
C LEU A 55 11.05 -7.94 -5.50
N ASN A 56 11.26 -6.64 -5.32
CA ASN A 56 12.42 -6.08 -4.62
C ASN A 56 12.01 -4.79 -3.90
N ALA A 57 12.52 -4.61 -2.68
CA ALA A 57 12.37 -3.37 -1.93
C ALA A 57 13.75 -2.76 -1.60
N LEU A 58 13.79 -1.42 -1.49
CA LEU A 58 15.01 -0.72 -1.07
C LEU A 58 15.43 -1.19 0.33
N GLY A 59 16.72 -1.53 0.48
CA GLY A 59 17.25 -2.01 1.77
C GLY A 59 16.96 -3.49 2.07
N GLN A 60 16.14 -4.16 1.25
CA GLN A 60 15.95 -5.60 1.33
C GLN A 60 17.27 -6.28 0.95
N ARG A 61 17.87 -7.00 1.91
CA ARG A 61 19.06 -7.81 1.64
C ARG A 61 18.62 -9.17 1.14
N ILE A 62 19.19 -9.58 0.01
CA ILE A 62 19.13 -10.98 -0.41
C ILE A 62 20.14 -11.72 0.47
N ILE A 63 19.65 -12.50 1.45
CA ILE A 63 20.49 -13.45 2.18
C ILE A 63 20.45 -14.75 1.37
N PRO A 64 21.61 -15.27 0.91
CA PRO A 64 21.68 -16.50 0.12
C PRO A 64 21.14 -17.73 0.84
#